data_AF-A0A9D9YCV4-F1
#
_entry.id   AF-A0A9D9YCV4-F1
#
_cell.length_a   1.000
_cell.length_b   1.000
_cell.length_c   1.000
_cell.angle_alpha   90.00
_cell.angle_beta   90.00
_cell.angle_gamma   90.00
#
_symmetry.space_group_name_H-M   'P 1'
#
loop_
_entity.id
_entity.type
_entity.pdbx_description
1 polymer ?
#
loop_
_entity_poly.entity_id
_entity_poly.type
_entity_poly.pdbx_seq_one_letter_code
_entity_poly.pdbx_strand_id
1 'polypeptide(L)'
;MDELKKLTEQLEYMFLKKIIEGLKEGSLSILQAKEKAQQFLKLQPFTTTEDAKEKIKNFTTEHSQFNGLMELVNSFHSEQKTDETIEKMRGFIKEDRIDEAIEVATQT
;
A
#
# COMPACT_ATOMS: atom_id res chain seq x y z
N MET A 1 12.52 8.72 0.38
CA MET A 1 12.34 8.60 -1.08
C MET A 1 12.20 7.14 -1.53
N ASP A 2 12.83 6.17 -0.88
CA ASP A 2 12.72 4.73 -1.26
C ASP A 2 11.36 4.08 -0.96
N GLU A 3 10.65 4.50 0.08
CA GLU A 3 9.43 3.81 0.51
C GLU A 3 8.25 3.98 -0.45
N LEU A 4 7.99 5.19 -0.94
CA LEU A 4 6.93 5.43 -1.92
C LEU A 4 7.21 4.69 -3.25
N LYS A 5 8.49 4.59 -3.63
CA LYS A 5 8.92 3.80 -4.79
C LYS A 5 8.66 2.32 -4.56
N LYS A 6 9.04 1.78 -3.39
CA LYS A 6 8.76 0.39 -2.99
C LYS A 6 7.26 0.09 -3.01
N LEU A 7 6.43 0.98 -2.47
CA LEU A 7 4.97 0.85 -2.52
C LEU A 7 4.45 0.83 -3.96
N THR A 8 4.95 1.71 -4.82
CA THR A 8 4.56 1.78 -6.24
C THR A 8 4.88 0.47 -6.96
N GLU A 9 6.09 -0.06 -6.80
CA GLU A 9 6.52 -1.34 -7.39
C GLU A 9 5.67 -2.52 -6.87
N GLN A 10 5.35 -2.53 -5.57
CA GLN A 10 4.49 -3.54 -4.97
C GLN A 10 3.05 -3.49 -5.50
N LEU A 11 2.49 -2.28 -5.68
CA LEU A 11 1.17 -2.07 -6.26
C LEU A 11 1.11 -2.53 -7.72
N GLU A 12 2.13 -2.17 -8.51
CA GLU A 12 2.25 -2.62 -9.89
C GLU A 12 2.32 -4.14 -9.99
N TYR A 13 3.17 -4.77 -9.19
CA TYR A 13 3.31 -6.22 -9.14
C TYR A 13 1.98 -6.91 -8.81
N MET A 14 1.31 -6.45 -7.74
CA MET A 14 0.04 -7.04 -7.30
C MET A 14 -1.07 -6.83 -8.34
N PHE A 15 -1.12 -5.66 -8.99
CA PHE A 15 -2.06 -5.38 -10.06
C PHE A 15 -1.86 -6.34 -11.24
N LEU A 16 -0.62 -6.48 -11.71
CA LEU A 16 -0.28 -7.39 -12.82
C LEU A 16 -0.57 -8.85 -12.47
N LYS A 17 -0.28 -9.26 -11.23
CA LYS A 17 -0.64 -10.59 -10.72
C LYS A 17 -2.14 -10.83 -10.83
N LYS A 18 -2.99 -9.88 -10.43
CA LYS A 18 -4.45 -9.97 -10.53
C LYS A 18 -4.95 -10.00 -11.96
N ILE A 19 -4.33 -9.26 -12.87
CA ILE A 19 -4.62 -9.35 -14.31
C ILE A 19 -4.30 -10.75 -14.85
N ILE A 20 -3.14 -11.31 -14.51
CA ILE A 20 -2.73 -12.65 -14.94
C ILE A 20 -3.69 -13.72 -14.40
N GLU A 21 -4.03 -13.65 -13.11
CA GLU A 21 -4.98 -14.56 -12.47
C GLU A 21 -6.33 -14.52 -13.20
N GLY A 22 -6.90 -13.32 -13.39
CA GLY A 22 -8.22 -13.21 -14.01
C GLY A 22 -8.24 -13.61 -15.49
N LEU A 23 -7.17 -13.37 -16.25
CA LEU A 23 -7.05 -13.84 -17.63
C LEU A 23 -6.96 -15.38 -17.70
N LYS A 24 -6.21 -16.01 -16.78
CA LYS A 24 -6.09 -17.48 -16.72
C LYS A 24 -7.39 -18.16 -16.31
N GLU A 25 -8.12 -17.55 -15.37
CA GLU A 25 -9.39 -18.06 -14.85
C GLU A 25 -10.57 -17.73 -15.77
N GLY A 26 -10.38 -16.86 -16.76
CA GLY A 26 -11.44 -16.38 -17.65
C GLY A 26 -12.39 -15.37 -17.00
N SER A 27 -12.09 -14.89 -15.79
CA SER A 27 -12.86 -13.84 -15.10
C SER A 27 -12.55 -12.42 -15.64
N LEU A 28 -11.48 -12.27 -16.42
CA LEU A 28 -11.14 -11.09 -17.20
C LEU A 28 -10.97 -11.46 -18.67
N SER A 29 -11.64 -10.72 -19.56
CA SER A 29 -11.30 -10.74 -20.99
C SER A 29 -10.06 -9.88 -21.29
N ILE A 30 -9.43 -10.11 -22.44
CA ILE A 30 -8.29 -9.30 -22.91
C ILE A 30 -8.68 -7.81 -23.02
N LEU A 31 -9.90 -7.51 -23.47
CA LEU A 31 -10.39 -6.14 -23.59
C LEU A 31 -10.50 -5.47 -22.21
N GLN A 32 -11.15 -6.14 -21.25
CA GLN A 32 -11.26 -5.63 -19.89
C GLN A 32 -9.88 -5.47 -19.24
N ALA A 33 -8.96 -6.42 -19.41
CA ALA A 33 -7.61 -6.32 -18.87
C ALA A 33 -6.86 -5.08 -19.39
N LYS A 34 -7.01 -4.76 -20.69
CA LYS A 34 -6.44 -3.54 -21.29
C LYS A 34 -7.06 -2.28 -20.70
N GLU A 35 -8.38 -2.23 -20.56
CA GLU A 35 -9.08 -1.10 -19.96
C GLU A 35 -8.63 -0.88 -18.51
N LYS A 36 -8.53 -1.94 -17.71
CA LYS A 36 -8.06 -1.87 -16.31
C LYS A 36 -6.61 -1.41 -16.23
N ALA A 37 -5.75 -1.88 -17.12
CA ALA A 37 -4.36 -1.43 -17.16
C ALA A 37 -4.25 0.07 -17.48
N GLN A 38 -5.06 0.57 -18.43
CA GLN A 38 -5.11 2.00 -18.73
C GLN A 38 -5.65 2.82 -17.57
N GLN A 39 -6.67 2.33 -16.86
CA GLN A 39 -7.20 2.98 -15.67
C GLN A 39 -6.17 3.03 -14.54
N PHE A 40 -5.46 1.93 -14.29
CA PHE A 40 -4.42 1.86 -13.29
C PHE A 40 -3.26 2.83 -13.59
N LEU A 41 -2.80 2.91 -14.85
CA LEU A 41 -1.74 3.84 -15.26
C LEU A 41 -2.11 5.31 -15.01
N LYS A 42 -3.40 5.67 -15.09
CA LYS A 42 -3.88 7.03 -14.80
C LYS A 42 -3.83 7.39 -13.31
N LEU A 43 -3.67 6.42 -12.42
CA LEU A 43 -3.49 6.67 -10.99
C LEU A 43 -2.07 7.22 -10.70
N GLN A 44 -1.11 6.90 -11.56
CA GLN A 44 0.28 7.33 -11.41
C GLN A 44 0.53 8.75 -11.95
N PRO A 45 1.53 9.47 -11.39
CA PRO A 45 2.39 9.07 -10.28
C PRO A 45 1.67 9.14 -8.93
N PHE A 46 2.11 8.32 -7.98
CA PHE A 46 1.77 8.50 -6.57
C PHE A 46 2.72 9.52 -5.96
N THR A 47 2.17 10.49 -5.23
CA THR A 47 2.94 11.60 -4.64
C THR A 47 3.25 11.38 -3.17
N THR A 48 2.39 10.65 -2.45
CA THR A 48 2.55 10.26 -1.04
C THR A 48 1.87 8.90 -0.80
N THR A 49 2.13 8.26 0.35
CA THR A 49 1.41 7.03 0.74
C THR A 49 -0.09 7.27 0.86
N GLU A 50 -0.52 8.44 1.36
CA GLU A 50 -1.95 8.79 1.47
C GLU A 50 -2.60 9.01 0.09
N ASP A 51 -1.89 9.67 -0.85
CA ASP A 51 -2.35 9.82 -2.23
C ASP A 51 -2.51 8.45 -2.91
N ALA A 52 -1.56 7.54 -2.70
CA ALA A 52 -1.67 6.16 -3.18
C ALA A 52 -2.90 5.45 -2.57
N LYS A 53 -3.11 5.58 -1.26
CA LYS A 53 -4.25 4.98 -0.55
C LYS A 53 -5.58 5.50 -1.08
N GLU A 54 -5.73 6.80 -1.28
CA GLU A 54 -6.96 7.39 -1.80
C GLU A 54 -7.26 6.94 -3.24
N LYS A 55 -6.25 7.00 -4.12
CA LYS A 55 -6.38 6.58 -5.52
C LYS A 55 -6.68 5.10 -5.66
N ILE A 56 -5.99 4.25 -4.90
CA ILE A 56 -6.24 2.80 -4.89
C ILE A 56 -7.62 2.49 -4.31
N LYS A 57 -8.04 3.15 -3.23
CA LYS A 57 -9.39 2.98 -2.67
C LYS A 57 -10.47 3.25 -3.71
N ASN A 58 -10.36 4.36 -4.44
CA ASN A 58 -11.32 4.72 -5.49
C ASN A 58 -11.33 3.67 -6.60
N PHE A 59 -10.15 3.25 -7.07
CA PHE A 59 -10.00 2.20 -8.08
C PHE A 59 -10.62 0.86 -7.64
N THR A 60 -10.37 0.42 -6.41
CA THR A 60 -10.90 -0.86 -5.90
C THR A 60 -12.39 -0.80 -5.60
N THR A 61 -12.94 0.39 -5.32
CA THR A 61 -14.38 0.59 -5.15
C THR A 61 -15.12 0.33 -6.46
N GLU A 62 -14.55 0.77 -7.59
CA GLU A 62 -15.12 0.50 -8.92
C GLU A 62 -14.79 -0.92 -9.41
N HIS A 63 -13.67 -1.49 -8.96
CA HIS A 63 -13.13 -2.77 -9.45
C HIS A 63 -12.75 -3.71 -8.29
N SER A 64 -13.77 -4.26 -7.64
CA SER A 64 -13.64 -5.10 -6.42
C SER A 64 -12.71 -6.31 -6.56
N GLN A 65 -12.52 -6.83 -7.77
CA GLN A 65 -11.53 -7.89 -8.08
C GLN A 65 -10.07 -7.50 -7.76
N PHE A 66 -9.79 -6.21 -7.56
CA PHE A 66 -8.48 -5.69 -7.17
C PHE A 66 -8.39 -5.28 -5.69
N ASN A 67 -9.35 -5.67 -4.83
CA ASN A 67 -9.34 -5.32 -3.40
C ASN A 67 -8.03 -5.65 -2.67
N GLY A 68 -7.29 -6.68 -3.12
CA GLY A 68 -5.96 -7.00 -2.59
C GLY A 68 -4.91 -5.88 -2.74
N LEU A 69 -5.14 -4.91 -3.65
CA LEU A 69 -4.32 -3.69 -3.70
C LEU A 69 -4.54 -2.81 -2.47
N MET A 70 -5.79 -2.67 -2.02
CA MET A 70 -6.11 -1.86 -0.84
C MET A 70 -5.56 -2.50 0.43
N GLU A 71 -5.61 -3.84 0.51
CA GLU A 71 -4.97 -4.59 1.59
C GLU A 71 -3.46 -4.31 1.64
N LEU A 72 -2.78 -4.31 0.49
CA LEU A 72 -1.36 -4.01 0.39
C LEU A 72 -1.02 -2.60 0.88
N VAL A 73 -1.80 -1.58 0.47
CA VAL A 73 -1.57 -0.21 0.93
C VAL A 73 -1.78 -0.08 2.44
N ASN A 74 -2.81 -0.74 2.98
CA ASN A 74 -3.09 -0.71 4.42
C ASN A 74 -1.97 -1.38 5.22
N SER A 75 -1.47 -2.53 4.78
CA SER A 75 -0.33 -3.20 5.40
C SER A 75 0.93 -2.33 5.35
N PHE A 76 1.22 -1.73 4.21
CA PHE A 76 2.38 -0.85 4.05
C PHE A 76 2.31 0.37 4.98
N HIS A 77 1.14 1.02 5.06
CA HIS A 77 0.93 2.15 5.95
C HIS A 77 1.02 1.76 7.44
N SER A 78 0.55 0.56 7.80
CA SER A 78 0.68 0.04 9.16
C SER A 78 2.15 -0.21 9.51
N GLU A 79 2.91 -0.84 8.61
CA GLU A 79 4.35 -1.08 8.80
C GLU A 79 5.11 0.23 8.98
N GLN A 80 4.84 1.24 8.14
CA GLN A 80 5.45 2.57 8.29
C GLN A 80 5.20 3.18 9.67
N LYS A 81 3.95 3.12 10.17
CA LYS A 81 3.61 3.62 11.52
C LYS A 81 4.31 2.84 12.63
N THR A 82 4.43 1.53 12.46
CA THR A 82 5.16 0.68 13.41
C THR A 82 6.64 1.05 13.42
N ASP A 83 7.27 1.23 12.25
CA ASP A 83 8.68 1.62 12.14
C ASP A 83 8.93 3.02 12.73
N GLU A 84 8.05 3.99 12.49
CA GLU A 84 8.11 5.32 13.11
C GLU A 84 8.01 5.23 14.64
N THR A 85 7.12 4.37 15.15
CA THR A 85 6.98 4.11 16.58
C THR A 85 8.26 3.50 17.16
N ILE A 86 8.85 2.51 16.49
CA ILE A 86 10.11 1.88 16.90
C ILE A 86 11.25 2.91 16.95
N GLU A 87 11.35 3.81 15.97
CA GLU A 87 12.37 4.86 15.97
C GLU A 87 12.20 5.83 17.16
N LYS A 88 10.96 6.21 17.50
CA LYS A 88 10.68 7.01 18.70
C LYS A 88 11.08 6.28 19.97
N MET A 89 10.71 5.00 20.09
CA MET A 89 11.10 4.15 21.23
C MET A 89 12.63 4.08 21.37
N ARG A 90 13.35 3.87 20.27
CA ARG A 90 14.82 3.86 20.25
C ARG A 90 15.41 5.20 20.72
N GLY A 91 14.78 6.32 20.38
CA GLY A 91 15.14 7.64 20.87
C GLY A 91 15.06 7.72 22.40
N PHE A 92 13.92 7.39 22.98
CA PHE A 92 13.72 7.40 24.44
C PHE A 92 14.65 6.43 25.17
N ILE A 93 14.86 5.23 24.63
CA ILE A 93 15.79 4.24 25.23
C ILE A 93 17.22 4.78 25.29
N LYS A 94 17.70 5.50 24.25
CA LYS A 94 19.04 6.12 24.26
C LYS A 94 19.18 7.21 25.32
N GLU A 95 18.07 7.79 25.77
CA GLU A 95 18.00 8.79 26.83
C GLU A 95 17.73 8.17 28.23
N ASP A 96 17.70 6.83 28.35
CA ASP A 96 17.33 6.09 29.57
C ASP A 96 15.87 6.33 30.02
N ARG A 97 15.01 6.76 29.10
CA ARG A 97 13.60 7.10 29.32
C ARG A 97 12.69 5.93 28.95
N ILE A 98 12.82 4.85 29.71
CA ILE A 98 12.19 3.56 29.38
C ILE A 98 10.66 3.63 29.47
N ASP A 99 10.12 4.36 30.45
CA ASP A 99 8.68 4.49 30.64
C ASP A 99 8.02 5.20 29.44
N GLU A 100 8.62 6.30 28.95
CA GLU A 100 8.13 6.99 27.75
C GLU A 100 8.28 6.16 26.47
N ALA A 101 9.33 5.32 26.37
CA ALA A 101 9.46 4.39 25.26
C ALA A 101 8.29 3.39 25.23
N ILE A 102 7.89 2.85 26.37
CA ILE A 102 6.77 1.91 26.46
C ILE A 102 5.43 2.63 26.21
N GLU A 103 5.26 3.86 26.72
CA GLU A 103 4.04 4.63 26.51
C GLU A 103 3.76 4.87 25.02
N VAL A 104 4.78 5.22 24.23
CA VAL A 104 4.64 5.46 22.79
C VAL A 104 4.25 4.20 22.01
N ALA A 105 4.60 3.01 22.49
CA ALA A 105 4.15 1.76 21.87
C ALA A 105 2.63 1.55 21.97
N THR A 106 1.97 2.17 22.96
CA THR A 106 0.51 2.01 23.20
C THR A 106 -0.36 3.00 22.41
N GLN A 107 0.25 3.94 21.68
CA GLN A 107 -0.45 5.00 20.94
C GLN A 107 -0.69 4.65 19.45
N THR A 108 -0.46 3.39 19.04
CA THR A 108 -0.58 2.94 17.64
C THR A 108 -2.00 2.58 17.22
#